data_AF-A0A8S0TIM0-F1
#
_entry.id   AF-A0A8S0TIM0-F1
#
_cell.length_a   1.000
_cell.length_b   1.000
_cell.length_c   1.000
_cell.angle_alpha   90.00
_cell.angle_beta   90.00
_cell.angle_gamma   90.00
#
_symmetry.space_group_name_H-M   'P 1'
#
loop_
_entity.id
_entity.type
_entity.pdbx_description
1 polymer ?
#
loop_
_entity_poly.entity_id
_entity_poly.type
_entity_poly.pdbx_seq_one_letter_code
_entity_poly.pdbx_strand_id
1 'polypeptide(L)'
;MMEKADPAQKLYNRMRLWEFPDQYVVEPTDGSSGSFLAIFRVDGSMNIIDEIPHCSSLRVPKIRTIFGVVGMLKLLAGSYLLVITERECVGSYLGHPIFKISSMEAFTCDQSLKKNSEEQKKMETEFYRLLNVAERTPSLYFSYDVNITLSVQRVHDLGNESKLLPLWRQADPRFLWNNYMMEALIDNKLDPYLLPVVQGSFQNFQAAVGKDILDVMLIARRCTRRTIIENLCLLYLASPSLFPHDCKEILYQLYKDEKPKLRTSPSAQWASVVFATFSVAESLAIDLGMNWFFWLI
;
A
#
# COMPACT_ATOMS: atom_id res chain seq x y z
N MET A 1 13.95 15.33 -25.35
CA MET A 1 12.55 15.11 -25.77
C MET A 1 11.80 14.60 -24.56
N MET A 2 10.95 15.44 -23.96
CA MET A 2 10.07 15.01 -22.87
C MET A 2 8.93 14.21 -23.48
N GLU A 3 8.81 12.94 -23.09
CA GLU A 3 7.67 12.10 -23.39
C GLU A 3 6.44 12.77 -22.76
N LYS A 4 5.46 13.15 -23.59
CA LYS A 4 4.17 13.68 -23.10
C LYS A 4 3.58 12.61 -22.18
N ALA A 5 3.42 12.92 -20.90
CA ALA A 5 2.74 12.04 -19.98
C ALA A 5 1.29 11.88 -20.45
N ASP A 6 0.94 10.67 -20.89
CA ASP A 6 -0.47 10.30 -21.04
C ASP A 6 -1.18 10.50 -19.70
N PRO A 7 -2.45 10.94 -19.70
CA PRO A 7 -3.22 11.08 -18.47
C PRO A 7 -3.14 9.77 -17.68
N ALA A 8 -2.79 9.86 -16.38
CA ALA A 8 -2.62 8.70 -15.52
C ALA A 8 -3.78 7.72 -15.69
N GLN A 9 -3.46 6.53 -16.20
CA GLN A 9 -4.44 5.45 -16.29
C GLN A 9 -4.90 5.09 -14.87
N LYS A 10 -6.22 4.98 -14.70
CA LYS A 10 -6.83 4.66 -13.42
C LYS A 10 -6.41 3.25 -13.00
N LEU A 11 -6.09 3.08 -11.71
CA LEU A 11 -5.79 1.76 -11.15
C LEU A 11 -7.03 0.87 -11.18
N TYR A 12 -6.81 -0.42 -11.46
CA TYR A 12 -7.90 -1.40 -11.42
C TYR A 12 -8.34 -1.66 -9.98
N ASN A 13 -9.63 -1.51 -9.70
CA ASN A 13 -10.16 -1.61 -8.33
C ASN A 13 -10.84 -2.95 -8.00
N ARG A 14 -11.09 -3.76 -9.02
CA ARG A 14 -11.69 -5.09 -8.93
C ARG A 14 -11.32 -5.94 -10.14
N MET A 15 -10.79 -7.13 -9.90
CA MET A 15 -10.30 -8.04 -10.94
C MET A 15 -10.75 -9.48 -10.68
N ARG A 16 -10.71 -10.31 -11.72
CA ARG A 16 -10.83 -11.77 -11.64
C ARG A 16 -9.49 -12.41 -11.91
N LEU A 17 -9.04 -13.25 -10.97
CA LEU A 17 -7.89 -14.13 -11.14
C LEU A 17 -8.37 -15.48 -11.67
N TRP A 18 -7.88 -15.84 -12.85
CA TRP A 18 -8.10 -17.13 -13.48
C TRP A 18 -6.87 -18.01 -13.28
N GLU A 19 -7.04 -19.13 -12.58
CA GLU A 19 -5.97 -20.08 -12.33
C GLU A 19 -5.99 -21.19 -13.39
N PHE A 20 -5.15 -21.07 -14.41
CA PHE A 20 -4.89 -22.14 -15.38
C PHE A 20 -3.71 -23.02 -14.93
N PRO A 21 -3.56 -24.26 -15.44
CA PRO A 21 -2.46 -25.15 -15.06
C PRO A 21 -1.06 -24.60 -15.38
N ASP A 22 -0.95 -23.74 -16.40
CA ASP A 22 0.27 -23.19 -17.00
C ASP A 22 0.48 -21.70 -16.72
N GLN A 23 -0.59 -20.96 -16.44
CA GLN A 23 -0.53 -19.51 -16.20
C GLN A 23 -1.62 -19.02 -15.24
N TYR A 24 -1.44 -17.81 -14.75
CA TYR A 24 -2.46 -17.03 -14.06
C TYR A 24 -2.89 -15.88 -14.97
N VAL A 25 -4.18 -15.63 -15.12
CA VAL A 25 -4.69 -14.49 -15.90
C VAL A 25 -5.47 -13.56 -14.98
N VAL A 26 -5.09 -12.29 -14.96
CA VAL A 26 -5.76 -11.23 -14.18
C VAL A 26 -6.56 -10.34 -15.12
N GLU A 27 -7.87 -10.46 -15.01
CA GLU A 27 -8.85 -9.73 -15.82
C GLU A 27 -9.43 -8.57 -14.99
N PRO A 28 -9.35 -7.31 -15.46
CA PRO A 28 -10.07 -6.19 -14.83
C PRO A 28 -11.58 -6.34 -15.05
N THR A 29 -12.35 -6.10 -13.99
CA THR A 29 -13.82 -6.25 -13.99
C THR A 29 -14.54 -4.99 -13.51
N ASP A 30 -13.81 -3.89 -13.40
CA ASP A 30 -14.29 -2.62 -12.88
C ASP A 30 -14.95 -1.72 -13.95
N GLY A 31 -15.25 -2.30 -15.12
CA GLY A 31 -15.82 -1.61 -16.28
C GLY A 31 -14.78 -0.98 -17.21
N SER A 32 -13.49 -1.09 -16.87
CA SER A 32 -12.40 -0.66 -17.75
C SER A 32 -12.21 -1.66 -18.89
N SER A 33 -12.16 -1.21 -20.15
CA SER A 33 -11.77 -2.03 -21.31
C SER A 33 -10.25 -2.24 -21.34
N GLY A 34 -9.70 -2.70 -20.24
CA GLY A 34 -8.27 -2.92 -20.05
C GLY A 34 -7.84 -4.31 -20.54
N SER A 35 -6.67 -4.40 -21.14
CA SER A 35 -6.04 -5.68 -21.47
C SER A 35 -5.76 -6.50 -20.19
N PHE A 36 -5.71 -7.82 -20.33
CA PHE A 36 -5.52 -8.75 -19.23
C PHE A 36 -4.04 -9.02 -19.00
N LEU A 37 -3.68 -9.30 -17.75
CA LEU A 37 -2.33 -9.65 -17.36
C LEU A 37 -2.19 -11.17 -17.27
N ALA A 38 -1.43 -11.78 -18.16
CA ALA A 38 -1.04 -13.18 -18.09
C ALA A 38 0.31 -13.32 -17.38
N ILE A 39 0.40 -14.25 -16.44
CA ILE A 39 1.60 -14.56 -15.65
C ILE A 39 1.89 -16.04 -15.80
N PHE A 40 2.98 -16.40 -16.45
CA PHE A 40 3.31 -17.80 -16.70
C PHE A 40 3.86 -18.47 -15.45
N ARG A 41 3.37 -19.67 -15.12
CA ARG A 41 3.83 -20.45 -13.96
C ARG A 41 5.23 -21.05 -14.12
N VAL A 42 5.80 -21.00 -15.33
CA VAL A 42 7.14 -21.54 -15.62
C VAL A 42 8.22 -20.68 -15.00
N ASP A 43 8.19 -19.38 -15.27
CA ASP A 43 9.24 -18.43 -14.93
C ASP A 43 8.72 -17.18 -14.21
N GLY A 44 7.40 -17.03 -14.07
CA GLY A 44 6.77 -15.82 -13.55
C GLY A 44 6.84 -14.64 -14.54
N SER A 45 7.11 -14.89 -15.82
CA SER A 45 7.07 -13.85 -16.86
C SER A 45 5.64 -13.34 -17.05
N MET A 46 5.54 -12.06 -17.40
CA MET A 46 4.28 -11.34 -17.47
C MET A 46 4.08 -10.80 -18.88
N ASN A 47 2.91 -11.05 -19.45
CA ASN A 47 2.51 -10.54 -20.76
C ASN A 47 1.11 -9.94 -20.68
N ILE A 48 0.85 -8.96 -21.54
CA ILE A 48 -0.47 -8.40 -21.74
C ILE A 48 -1.18 -9.21 -22.83
N ILE A 49 -2.43 -9.62 -22.59
CA ILE A 49 -3.27 -10.35 -23.55
C ILE A 49 -4.62 -9.65 -23.68
N ASP A 50 -5.23 -9.71 -24.86
CA ASP A 50 -6.52 -9.05 -25.12
C ASP A 50 -7.73 -9.99 -24.95
N GLU A 51 -7.50 -11.29 -24.94
CA GLU A 51 -8.54 -12.31 -24.81
C GLU A 51 -8.17 -13.37 -23.77
N ILE A 52 -9.18 -13.91 -23.07
CA ILE A 52 -8.98 -15.02 -22.14
C ILE A 52 -8.62 -16.26 -22.98
N PRO A 53 -7.53 -16.98 -22.64
CA PRO A 53 -7.13 -18.17 -23.35
C PRO A 53 -8.27 -19.18 -23.44
N HIS A 54 -8.57 -19.67 -24.65
CA HIS A 54 -9.58 -20.70 -24.84
C HIS A 54 -9.20 -21.97 -24.07
N CYS A 55 -10.08 -22.39 -23.16
CA CYS A 55 -9.89 -23.58 -22.33
C CYS A 55 -10.10 -24.85 -23.17
N SER A 56 -9.02 -25.41 -23.74
CA SER A 56 -9.01 -26.72 -24.40
C SER A 56 -8.78 -27.88 -23.43
N SER A 57 -8.53 -27.59 -22.14
CA SER A 57 -8.19 -28.56 -21.10
C SER A 57 -9.42 -29.13 -20.37
N LEU A 58 -9.33 -30.41 -19.96
CA LEU A 58 -10.32 -31.20 -19.20
C LEU A 58 -10.71 -30.63 -17.81
N ARG A 59 -10.09 -29.54 -17.36
CA ARG A 59 -10.23 -29.02 -16.00
C ARG A 59 -10.61 -27.54 -16.06
N VAL A 60 -11.76 -27.20 -15.48
CA VAL A 60 -12.27 -25.82 -15.41
C VAL A 60 -11.31 -24.97 -14.56
N PRO A 61 -10.87 -23.80 -15.04
CA PRO A 61 -9.99 -22.93 -14.26
C PRO A 61 -10.71 -22.44 -13.00
N LYS A 62 -9.98 -22.35 -11.88
CA LYS A 62 -10.51 -21.76 -10.66
C LYS A 62 -10.52 -20.25 -10.83
N ILE A 63 -11.66 -19.62 -10.56
CA ILE A 63 -11.84 -18.18 -10.70
C ILE A 63 -11.99 -17.59 -9.29
N ARG A 64 -11.22 -16.54 -8.99
CA ARG A 64 -11.33 -15.79 -7.73
C ARG A 64 -11.45 -14.31 -8.01
N THR A 65 -12.18 -13.60 -7.14
CA THR A 65 -12.17 -12.13 -7.17
C THR A 65 -10.96 -11.63 -6.37
N ILE A 66 -10.23 -10.68 -6.92
CA ILE A 66 -9.14 -9.99 -6.25
C ILE A 66 -9.34 -8.48 -6.34
N PHE A 67 -8.74 -7.75 -5.41
CA PHE A 67 -8.86 -6.29 -5.32
C PHE A 67 -7.56 -5.55 -5.63
N GLY A 68 -6.46 -6.27 -5.86
CA GLY A 68 -5.18 -5.66 -6.16
C GLY A 68 -4.12 -6.74 -6.41
N VAL A 69 -3.14 -6.41 -7.24
CA VAL A 69 -1.90 -7.18 -7.33
C VAL A 69 -0.89 -6.48 -6.43
N VAL A 70 -0.41 -7.18 -5.39
CA VAL A 70 0.62 -6.63 -4.49
C VAL A 70 1.95 -6.57 -5.24
N GLY A 71 2.25 -7.61 -6.02
CA GLY A 71 3.40 -7.70 -6.89
C GLY A 71 3.90 -9.12 -7.05
N MET A 72 5.09 -9.25 -7.63
CA MET A 72 5.81 -10.51 -7.81
C MET A 72 6.98 -10.57 -6.82
N LEU A 73 7.02 -11.61 -6.00
CA LEU A 73 8.12 -11.90 -5.11
C LEU A 73 9.01 -12.99 -5.71
N LYS A 74 10.24 -12.63 -6.09
CA LYS A 74 11.26 -13.60 -6.51
C LYS A 74 12.06 -14.06 -5.29
N LEU A 75 12.00 -15.35 -4.98
CA LEU A 75 12.83 -16.02 -3.99
C LEU A 75 13.95 -16.79 -4.72
N LEU A 76 14.70 -17.64 -4.00
CA LEU A 76 15.89 -18.30 -4.56
C LEU A 76 15.58 -19.21 -5.75
N ALA A 77 14.49 -19.99 -5.67
CA ALA A 77 14.17 -20.98 -6.70
C ALA A 77 12.82 -20.72 -7.38
N GLY A 78 11.90 -20.02 -6.71
CA GLY A 78 10.54 -19.76 -7.20
C GLY A 78 10.19 -18.28 -7.31
N SER A 79 9.21 -18.00 -8.17
CA SER A 79 8.52 -16.71 -8.21
C SER A 79 7.12 -16.87 -7.67
N TYR A 80 6.65 -15.88 -6.92
CA TYR A 80 5.37 -15.91 -6.24
C TYR A 80 4.57 -14.66 -6.57
N LEU A 81 3.33 -14.85 -7.00
CA LEU A 81 2.38 -13.78 -7.24
C LEU A 81 1.61 -13.51 -5.95
N LEU A 82 1.73 -12.32 -5.38
CA LEU A 82 0.95 -11.91 -4.22
C LEU A 82 -0.24 -11.04 -4.66
N VAL A 83 -1.43 -11.40 -4.22
CA VAL A 83 -2.68 -10.67 -4.54
C VAL A 83 -3.48 -10.37 -3.28
N ILE A 84 -4.28 -9.31 -3.35
CA ILE A 84 -5.23 -8.92 -2.32
C ILE A 84 -6.55 -9.60 -2.60
N THR A 85 -6.96 -10.53 -1.74
CA THR A 85 -8.23 -11.27 -1.88
C THR A 85 -9.38 -10.56 -1.18
N GLU A 86 -9.11 -9.85 -0.08
CA GLU A 86 -10.11 -9.10 0.68
C GLU A 86 -9.57 -7.76 1.17
N ARG A 87 -10.46 -6.75 1.19
CA ARG A 87 -10.17 -5.39 1.67
C ARG A 87 -11.37 -4.82 2.43
N GLU A 88 -11.09 -3.95 3.38
CA GLU A 88 -12.09 -3.21 4.16
C GLU A 88 -11.94 -1.70 3.93
N CYS A 89 -13.04 -0.98 3.73
CA CYS A 89 -13.02 0.48 3.66
C CYS A 89 -12.98 1.07 5.08
N VAL A 90 -11.87 1.69 5.46
CA VAL A 90 -11.66 2.19 6.84
C VAL A 90 -11.91 3.69 6.99
N GLY A 91 -12.08 4.40 5.90
CA GLY A 91 -12.40 5.83 5.90
C GLY A 91 -12.11 6.48 4.56
N SER A 92 -11.98 7.81 4.54
CA SER A 92 -11.67 8.56 3.32
C SER A 92 -10.68 9.68 3.60
N TYR A 93 -9.68 9.84 2.74
CA TYR A 93 -8.66 10.87 2.82
C TYR A 93 -8.73 11.74 1.57
N LEU A 94 -8.87 13.06 1.75
CA LEU A 94 -9.10 14.01 0.65
C LEU A 94 -10.29 13.63 -0.25
N GLY A 95 -11.35 13.05 0.33
CA GLY A 95 -12.53 12.58 -0.40
C GLY A 95 -12.37 11.23 -1.12
N HIS A 96 -11.19 10.62 -1.05
CA HIS A 96 -10.91 9.32 -1.66
C HIS A 96 -10.91 8.20 -0.61
N PRO A 97 -11.50 7.03 -0.90
CA PRO A 97 -11.58 5.96 0.07
C PRO A 97 -10.21 5.35 0.38
N ILE A 98 -9.99 5.03 1.64
CA ILE A 98 -8.82 4.32 2.15
C ILE A 98 -9.22 2.90 2.51
N PHE A 99 -8.44 1.94 2.05
CA PHE A 99 -8.67 0.53 2.27
C PHE A 99 -7.58 -0.08 3.13
N LYS A 100 -8.00 -0.94 4.05
CA LYS A 100 -7.14 -1.86 4.79
C LYS A 100 -7.18 -3.22 4.09
N ILE A 101 -6.01 -3.86 3.93
CA ILE A 101 -5.92 -5.23 3.44
C ILE A 101 -6.36 -6.17 4.56
N SER A 102 -7.41 -6.94 4.30
CA SER A 102 -7.93 -7.93 5.27
C SER A 102 -7.34 -9.32 5.01
N SER A 103 -7.12 -9.67 3.75
CA SER A 103 -6.55 -10.96 3.35
C SER A 103 -5.73 -10.84 2.07
N MET A 104 -4.64 -11.60 2.03
CA MET A 104 -3.75 -11.76 0.88
C MET A 104 -3.45 -13.24 0.67
N GLU A 105 -3.16 -13.61 -0.57
CA GLU A 105 -2.77 -14.97 -0.92
C GLU A 105 -1.59 -14.93 -1.89
N ALA A 106 -0.61 -15.80 -1.64
CA ALA A 106 0.53 -16.02 -2.51
C ALA A 106 0.29 -17.23 -3.42
N PHE A 107 0.47 -17.02 -4.72
CA PHE A 107 0.33 -18.02 -5.76
C PHE A 107 1.70 -18.38 -6.31
N THR A 108 1.98 -19.67 -6.39
CA THR A 108 3.30 -20.18 -6.70
C THR A 108 3.50 -20.37 -8.21
N CYS A 109 4.68 -20.02 -8.73
CA CYS A 109 5.08 -20.24 -10.12
C CYS A 109 6.08 -21.40 -10.18
N ASP A 110 5.58 -22.63 -10.05
CA ASP A 110 6.39 -23.81 -9.69
C ASP A 110 6.85 -24.69 -10.86
N GLN A 111 6.54 -24.34 -12.11
CA GLN A 111 6.82 -25.29 -13.20
C GLN A 111 8.33 -25.43 -13.49
N SER A 112 9.15 -24.45 -13.12
CA SER A 112 10.63 -24.55 -13.15
C SER A 112 11.22 -25.35 -11.98
N LEU A 113 10.57 -25.36 -10.82
CA LEU A 113 11.05 -26.07 -9.60
C LEU A 113 11.13 -27.59 -9.77
N LYS A 114 10.40 -28.16 -10.74
CA LYS A 114 10.48 -29.59 -11.07
C LYS A 114 11.85 -30.03 -11.59
N LYS A 115 12.70 -29.10 -12.05
CA LYS A 115 14.06 -29.36 -12.56
C LYS A 115 15.18 -29.10 -11.56
N ASN A 116 14.85 -28.61 -10.36
CA ASN A 116 15.83 -28.16 -9.38
C ASN A 116 16.32 -29.31 -8.47
N SER A 117 17.57 -29.18 -7.99
CA SER A 117 18.21 -30.13 -7.07
C SER A 117 17.39 -30.29 -5.78
N GLU A 118 17.45 -31.47 -5.14
CA GLU A 118 16.75 -31.74 -3.86
C GLU A 118 17.11 -30.73 -2.76
N GLU A 119 18.32 -30.17 -2.80
CA GLU A 119 18.79 -29.12 -1.89
C GLU A 119 18.03 -27.79 -2.08
N GLN A 120 17.73 -27.43 -3.34
CA GLN A 120 16.96 -26.22 -3.66
C GLN A 120 15.51 -26.36 -3.21
N LYS A 121 14.91 -27.55 -3.34
CA LYS A 121 13.55 -27.81 -2.83
C LYS A 121 13.47 -27.67 -1.30
N LYS A 122 14.49 -28.16 -0.58
CA LYS A 122 14.56 -28.04 0.88
C LYS A 122 14.71 -26.60 1.34
N MET A 123 15.57 -25.82 0.68
CA MET A 123 15.69 -24.38 0.97
C MET A 123 14.39 -23.64 0.64
N GLU A 124 13.75 -23.94 -0.49
CA GLU A 124 12.49 -23.30 -0.88
C GLU A 124 11.39 -23.49 0.17
N THR A 125 11.34 -24.65 0.82
CA THR A 125 10.39 -24.93 1.91
C THR A 125 10.65 -24.01 3.11
N GLU A 126 11.91 -23.67 3.39
CA GLU A 126 12.27 -22.72 4.44
C GLU A 126 11.91 -21.28 4.02
N PHE A 127 12.16 -20.90 2.77
CA PHE A 127 11.77 -19.59 2.24
C PHE A 127 10.26 -19.40 2.11
N TYR A 128 9.49 -20.48 1.93
CA TYR A 128 8.03 -20.45 1.94
C TYR A 128 7.48 -19.89 3.25
N ARG A 129 8.20 -20.04 4.37
CA ARG A 129 7.83 -19.38 5.63
C ARG A 129 7.83 -17.86 5.53
N LEU A 130 8.66 -17.26 4.67
CA LEU A 130 8.66 -15.81 4.44
C LEU A 130 7.39 -15.34 3.74
N LEU A 131 6.78 -16.19 2.88
CA LEU A 131 5.48 -15.89 2.27
C LEU A 131 4.39 -15.84 3.34
N ASN A 132 4.37 -16.81 4.25
CA ASN A 132 3.46 -16.78 5.40
C ASN A 132 3.62 -15.49 6.23
N VAL A 133 4.85 -14.98 6.38
CA VAL A 133 5.11 -13.70 7.05
C VAL A 133 4.54 -12.53 6.26
N ALA A 134 4.74 -12.50 4.94
CA ALA A 134 4.20 -11.46 4.06
C ALA A 134 2.66 -11.45 4.06
N GLU A 135 2.02 -12.62 3.93
CA GLU A 135 0.56 -12.78 3.97
C GLU A 135 -0.06 -12.33 5.30
N ARG A 136 0.63 -12.62 6.41
CA ARG A 136 0.18 -12.27 7.77
C ARG A 136 0.62 -10.88 8.21
N THR A 137 1.25 -10.10 7.33
CA THR A 137 1.72 -8.75 7.68
C THR A 137 0.49 -7.89 8.02
N PRO A 138 0.34 -7.44 9.28
CA PRO A 138 -0.82 -6.69 9.68
C PRO A 138 -0.71 -5.24 9.20
N SER A 139 -1.86 -4.57 9.19
CA SER A 139 -1.96 -3.11 9.09
C SER A 139 -1.34 -2.54 7.81
N LEU A 140 -1.68 -3.17 6.69
CA LEU A 140 -1.39 -2.67 5.36
C LEU A 140 -2.58 -1.88 4.82
N TYR A 141 -2.31 -0.70 4.28
CA TYR A 141 -3.29 0.24 3.78
C TYR A 141 -2.93 0.72 2.37
N PHE A 142 -3.94 1.07 1.59
CA PHE A 142 -3.77 1.63 0.25
C PHE A 142 -5.00 2.45 -0.16
N SER A 143 -4.87 3.18 -1.27
CA SER A 143 -6.00 3.78 -1.99
C SER A 143 -5.77 3.65 -3.49
N TYR A 144 -6.86 3.56 -4.26
CA TYR A 144 -6.79 3.53 -5.72
C TYR A 144 -6.63 4.93 -6.33
N ASP A 145 -7.00 5.97 -5.58
CA ASP A 145 -7.21 7.30 -6.13
C ASP A 145 -6.31 8.38 -5.48
N VAL A 146 -5.72 8.11 -4.31
CA VAL A 146 -4.89 9.09 -3.59
C VAL A 146 -3.56 8.50 -3.11
N ASN A 147 -2.50 9.31 -3.19
CA ASN A 147 -1.18 8.95 -2.70
C ASN A 147 -1.10 9.10 -1.17
N ILE A 148 -1.15 7.99 -0.45
CA ILE A 148 -1.02 7.96 1.01
C ILE A 148 0.43 7.90 1.50
N THR A 149 1.43 7.81 0.61
CA THR A 149 2.86 7.77 1.00
C THR A 149 3.44 9.15 1.30
N LEU A 150 2.80 10.22 0.81
CA LEU A 150 3.24 11.61 0.98
C LEU A 150 2.42 12.36 2.03
N SER A 151 3.03 13.36 2.66
CA SER A 151 2.31 14.30 3.52
C SER A 151 1.49 15.28 2.68
N VAL A 152 0.47 15.93 3.24
CA VAL A 152 -0.30 16.92 2.47
C VAL A 152 0.56 18.10 2.06
N GLN A 153 1.45 18.58 2.92
CA GLN A 153 2.44 19.58 2.53
C GLN A 153 3.23 19.14 1.30
N ARG A 154 3.73 17.89 1.30
CA ARG A 154 4.51 17.39 0.15
C ARG A 154 3.65 17.17 -1.09
N VAL A 155 2.39 16.74 -0.95
CA VAL A 155 1.44 16.65 -2.07
C VAL A 155 1.14 18.04 -2.64
N HIS A 156 1.04 19.06 -1.79
CA HIS A 156 0.85 20.44 -2.22
C HIS A 156 2.10 20.97 -2.95
N ASP A 157 3.29 20.69 -2.41
CA ASP A 157 4.58 21.08 -2.99
C ASP A 157 4.92 20.33 -4.29
N LEU A 158 4.22 19.22 -4.59
CA LEU A 158 4.34 18.57 -5.89
C LEU A 158 3.88 19.53 -6.99
N GLY A 159 4.74 19.71 -8.00
CA GLY A 159 4.37 20.42 -9.22
C GLY A 159 3.19 19.76 -9.92
N ASN A 160 2.43 20.55 -10.69
CA ASN A 160 1.25 20.06 -11.41
C ASN A 160 1.57 18.87 -12.33
N GLU A 161 2.76 18.85 -12.93
CA GLU A 161 3.22 17.73 -13.78
C GLU A 161 3.39 16.43 -12.99
N SER A 162 3.90 16.51 -11.76
CA SER A 162 4.08 15.32 -10.91
C SER A 162 2.74 14.72 -10.48
N LYS A 163 1.71 15.56 -10.29
CA LYS A 163 0.35 15.11 -9.95
C LYS A 163 -0.34 14.34 -11.08
N LEU A 164 0.13 14.49 -12.32
CA LEU A 164 -0.37 13.75 -13.49
C LEU A 164 0.27 12.37 -13.64
N LEU A 165 1.31 12.05 -12.87
CA LEU A 165 1.96 10.75 -12.94
C LEU A 165 1.09 9.66 -12.26
N PRO A 166 1.25 8.38 -12.60
CA PRO A 166 0.65 7.29 -11.85
C PRO A 166 1.04 7.34 -10.35
N LEU A 167 0.16 6.88 -9.46
CA LEU A 167 0.35 6.97 -8.00
C LEU A 167 1.69 6.38 -7.52
N TRP A 168 2.15 5.29 -8.14
CA TRP A 168 3.41 4.66 -7.80
C TRP A 168 4.64 5.54 -8.12
N ARG A 169 4.59 6.37 -9.17
CA ARG A 169 5.68 7.31 -9.51
C ARG A 169 5.70 8.54 -8.61
N GLN A 170 4.53 8.90 -8.08
CA GLN A 170 4.41 9.96 -7.07
C GLN A 170 4.85 9.48 -5.68
N ALA A 171 4.88 8.17 -5.45
CA ALA A 171 5.06 7.61 -4.12
C ALA A 171 6.45 7.90 -3.54
N ASP A 172 6.52 8.11 -2.23
CA ASP A 172 7.79 8.11 -1.51
C ASP A 172 8.25 6.67 -1.26
N PRO A 173 9.40 6.24 -1.83
CA PRO A 173 9.86 4.86 -1.70
C PRO A 173 10.11 4.42 -0.25
N ARG A 174 10.29 5.36 0.68
CA ARG A 174 10.49 5.05 2.10
C ARG A 174 9.27 4.45 2.77
N PHE A 175 8.07 4.75 2.28
CA PHE A 175 6.83 4.27 2.88
C PHE A 175 6.13 3.22 2.02
N LEU A 176 6.75 2.83 0.91
CA LEU A 176 6.20 1.90 -0.05
C LEU A 176 6.57 0.46 0.34
N TRP A 177 5.66 -0.23 1.03
CA TRP A 177 5.89 -1.56 1.59
C TRP A 177 6.16 -2.61 0.51
N ASN A 178 5.38 -2.60 -0.58
CA ASN A 178 5.51 -3.52 -1.70
C ASN A 178 6.48 -3.04 -2.80
N ASN A 179 7.38 -2.10 -2.52
CA ASN A 179 8.27 -1.51 -3.53
C ASN A 179 9.03 -2.56 -4.35
N TYR A 180 9.71 -3.49 -3.66
CA TYR A 180 10.46 -4.57 -4.32
C TYR A 180 9.55 -5.49 -5.15
N MET A 181 8.35 -5.80 -4.65
CA MET A 181 7.42 -6.71 -5.33
C MET A 181 6.85 -6.09 -6.62
N MET A 182 6.77 -4.76 -6.68
CA MET A 182 6.29 -4.04 -7.86
C MET A 182 7.33 -3.91 -8.97
N GLU A 183 8.63 -4.13 -8.70
CA GLU A 183 9.70 -3.95 -9.71
C GLU A 183 9.42 -4.73 -10.99
N ALA A 184 9.01 -6.00 -10.87
CA ALA A 184 8.68 -6.81 -12.04
C ALA A 184 7.51 -6.23 -12.85
N LEU A 185 6.51 -5.64 -12.18
CA LEU A 185 5.36 -5.02 -12.87
C LEU A 185 5.77 -3.71 -13.55
N ILE A 186 6.67 -2.93 -12.92
CA ILE A 186 7.25 -1.70 -13.47
C ILE A 186 8.01 -2.01 -14.76
N ASP A 187 8.85 -3.04 -14.74
CA ASP A 187 9.66 -3.45 -15.90
C ASP A 187 8.78 -3.84 -17.11
N ASN A 188 7.57 -4.36 -16.84
CA ASN A 188 6.59 -4.73 -17.86
C ASN A 188 5.58 -3.62 -18.19
N LYS A 189 5.78 -2.40 -17.67
CA LYS A 189 4.93 -1.21 -17.92
C LYS A 189 3.44 -1.43 -17.56
N LEU A 190 3.18 -2.16 -16.47
CA LEU A 190 1.84 -2.52 -16.03
C LEU A 190 1.22 -1.45 -15.10
N ASP A 191 1.23 -0.18 -15.54
CA ASP A 191 0.85 0.98 -14.73
C ASP A 191 -0.51 0.84 -14.00
N PRO A 192 -1.60 0.35 -14.63
CA PRO A 192 -2.90 0.15 -13.96
C PRO A 192 -2.91 -0.89 -12.83
N TYR A 193 -1.91 -1.78 -12.79
CA TYR A 193 -1.78 -2.82 -11.75
C TYR A 193 -0.86 -2.39 -10.59
N LEU A 194 -0.11 -1.29 -10.74
CA LEU A 194 0.88 -0.84 -9.78
C LEU A 194 0.23 -0.10 -8.60
N LEU A 195 -0.25 -0.88 -7.63
CA LEU A 195 -0.92 -0.39 -6.43
C LEU A 195 0.07 -0.11 -5.28
N PRO A 196 0.26 1.15 -4.86
CA PRO A 196 1.11 1.47 -3.73
C PRO A 196 0.49 1.01 -2.40
N VAL A 197 1.21 0.17 -1.65
CA VAL A 197 0.78 -0.31 -0.33
C VAL A 197 1.69 0.28 0.75
N VAL A 198 1.10 0.74 1.84
CA VAL A 198 1.79 1.31 3.00
C VAL A 198 1.52 0.48 4.24
N GLN A 199 2.56 0.21 5.02
CA GLN A 199 2.39 -0.38 6.35
C GLN A 199 2.29 0.73 7.40
N GLY A 200 1.32 0.63 8.32
CA GLY A 200 1.16 1.64 9.35
C GLY A 200 -0.17 1.58 10.08
N SER A 201 -0.85 2.72 10.22
CA SER A 201 -2.17 2.79 10.83
C SER A 201 -2.99 3.92 10.22
N PHE A 202 -4.31 3.72 10.22
CA PHE A 202 -5.28 4.70 9.81
C PHE A 202 -6.37 4.77 10.87
N GLN A 203 -6.59 5.96 11.42
CA GLN A 203 -7.67 6.19 12.37
C GLN A 203 -8.44 7.45 12.00
N ASN A 204 -9.75 7.39 12.21
CA ASN A 204 -10.65 8.52 12.04
C ASN A 204 -11.53 8.61 13.29
N PHE A 205 -11.57 9.78 13.92
CA PHE A 205 -12.37 10.02 15.11
C PHE A 205 -12.86 11.47 15.16
N GLN A 206 -13.89 11.72 15.95
CA GLN A 206 -14.41 13.07 16.17
C GLN A 206 -13.88 13.65 17.47
N ALA A 207 -13.45 14.91 17.43
CA ALA A 207 -12.98 15.65 18.59
C ALA A 207 -13.71 16.98 18.73
N ALA A 208 -14.18 17.29 19.93
CA ALA A 208 -14.78 18.58 20.22
C ALA A 208 -13.70 19.64 20.50
N VAL A 209 -13.77 20.77 19.81
CA VAL A 209 -12.92 21.95 20.00
C VAL A 209 -13.80 23.14 20.27
N GLY A 210 -13.92 23.52 21.55
CA GLY A 210 -14.86 24.56 21.97
C GLY A 210 -16.30 24.12 21.71
N LYS A 211 -16.97 24.75 20.74
CA LYS A 211 -18.35 24.42 20.33
C LYS A 211 -18.41 23.57 19.06
N ASP A 212 -17.30 23.43 18.36
CA ASP A 212 -17.25 22.76 17.07
C ASP A 212 -16.85 21.30 17.24
N ILE A 213 -17.40 20.42 16.41
CA ILE A 213 -16.99 19.02 16.30
C ILE A 213 -16.12 18.89 15.05
N LEU A 214 -14.89 18.42 15.23
CA LEU A 214 -13.95 18.22 14.15
C LEU A 214 -13.79 16.73 13.86
N ASP A 215 -13.90 16.36 12.59
CA ASP A 215 -13.40 15.08 12.11
C ASP A 215 -11.86 15.15 12.05
N VAL A 216 -11.23 14.21 12.74
CA VAL A 216 -9.79 14.08 12.88
C VAL A 216 -9.34 12.79 12.23
N MET A 217 -8.45 12.91 11.26
CA MET A 217 -7.80 11.79 10.60
C MET A 217 -6.34 11.68 11.01
N LEU A 218 -5.94 10.47 11.40
CA LEU A 218 -4.55 10.13 11.70
C LEU A 218 -4.07 9.06 10.73
N ILE A 219 -3.00 9.39 10.00
CA ILE A 219 -2.28 8.43 9.15
C ILE A 219 -0.87 8.27 9.70
N ALA A 220 -0.57 7.08 10.20
CA ALA A 220 0.78 6.71 10.63
C ALA A 220 1.39 5.76 9.59
N ARG A 221 2.67 5.97 9.25
CA ARG A 221 3.36 5.18 8.22
C ARG A 221 4.70 4.67 8.74
N ARG A 222 5.00 3.39 8.49
CA ARG A 222 6.25 2.75 8.84
C ARG A 222 7.23 2.86 7.67
N CYS A 223 8.44 3.32 7.96
CA CYS A 223 9.52 3.36 6.98
C CYS A 223 10.03 1.93 6.68
N THR A 224 10.28 1.63 5.40
CA THR A 224 10.76 0.32 4.93
C THR A 224 12.29 0.19 4.93
N ARG A 225 13.03 1.29 5.15
CA ARG A 225 14.50 1.28 5.18
C ARG A 225 15.03 0.67 6.49
N ARG A 226 16.00 -0.25 6.38
CA ARG A 226 16.67 -0.96 7.49
C ARG A 226 17.65 -0.14 8.35
N THR A 227 17.59 1.18 8.31
CA THR A 227 18.35 1.98 9.30
C THR A 227 17.56 1.94 10.60
N ILE A 228 18.22 1.78 11.74
CA ILE A 228 17.71 1.50 13.12
C ILE A 228 16.82 2.64 13.70
N ILE A 229 16.09 3.36 12.85
CA ILE A 229 15.18 4.42 13.21
C ILE A 229 13.80 3.96 12.73
N GLU A 230 13.02 3.43 13.66
CA GLU A 230 11.57 3.24 13.49
C GLU A 230 10.91 4.62 13.36
N ASN A 231 11.05 5.23 12.18
CA ASN A 231 10.44 6.51 11.89
C ASN A 231 8.93 6.28 11.72
N LEU A 232 8.19 6.42 12.82
CA LEU A 232 6.74 6.64 12.77
C LEU A 232 6.54 8.08 12.27
N CYS A 233 6.12 8.24 11.03
CA CYS A 233 5.63 9.54 10.55
C CYS A 233 4.12 9.60 10.86
N LEU A 234 3.76 10.35 11.90
CA LEU A 234 2.38 10.68 12.23
C LEU A 234 1.98 11.90 11.41
N LEU A 235 0.92 11.74 10.62
CA LEU A 235 0.35 12.80 9.81
C LEU A 235 -1.08 13.08 10.26
N TYR A 236 -1.31 14.33 10.69
CA TYR A 236 -2.60 14.87 11.11
C TYR A 236 -3.18 15.78 10.04
N LEU A 237 -4.48 15.68 9.73
CA LEU A 237 -5.22 16.80 9.15
C LEU A 237 -6.67 16.88 9.63
N ALA A 238 -7.07 18.11 9.96
CA ALA A 238 -8.39 18.52 10.46
C ALA A 238 -9.39 18.82 9.34
N SER A 239 -10.66 18.61 9.68
CA SER A 239 -11.88 18.69 8.87
C SER A 239 -11.91 19.73 7.73
N PRO A 240 -12.27 19.32 6.48
CA PRO A 240 -12.60 20.23 5.38
C PRO A 240 -13.84 21.09 5.65
N SER A 241 -14.70 20.72 6.61
CA SER A 241 -16.03 21.34 6.78
C SER A 241 -15.99 22.72 7.44
N LEU A 242 -14.97 23.05 8.23
CA LEU A 242 -14.82 24.38 8.84
C LEU A 242 -13.73 25.25 8.17
N PHE A 243 -12.74 24.65 7.50
CA PHE A 243 -11.62 25.38 6.92
C PHE A 243 -11.14 24.76 5.59
N PRO A 244 -11.81 25.01 4.46
CA PRO A 244 -11.40 24.48 3.15
C PRO A 244 -10.02 24.97 2.67
N HIS A 245 -9.46 26.01 3.32
CA HIS A 245 -8.15 26.59 2.97
C HIS A 245 -7.08 26.49 4.07
N ASP A 246 -7.44 26.11 5.31
CA ASP A 246 -6.51 26.01 6.46
C ASP A 246 -6.41 24.58 7.01
N CYS A 247 -5.97 23.65 6.17
CA CYS A 247 -5.54 22.32 6.62
C CYS A 247 -4.23 22.43 7.40
N LYS A 248 -4.28 22.45 8.74
CA LYS A 248 -3.07 22.46 9.59
C LYS A 248 -2.54 21.05 9.79
N GLU A 249 -1.44 20.74 9.07
CA GLU A 249 -0.73 19.47 9.23
C GLU A 249 0.27 19.55 10.38
N ILE A 250 0.06 18.72 11.42
CA ILE A 250 1.04 18.53 12.50
C ILE A 250 1.78 17.22 12.23
N LEU A 251 3.03 17.34 11.78
CA LEU A 251 3.91 16.20 11.55
C LEU A 251 4.65 15.87 12.85
N TYR A 252 4.44 14.68 13.39
CA TYR A 252 5.34 14.13 14.40
C TYR A 252 6.25 13.08 13.75
N GLN A 253 7.55 13.28 13.91
CA GLN A 253 8.56 12.25 13.64
C GLN A 253 9.00 11.71 15.00
N LEU A 254 8.64 10.45 15.29
CA LEU A 254 9.19 9.76 16.45
C LEU A 254 10.53 9.16 16.04
N TYR A 255 11.61 9.65 16.66
CA TYR A 255 12.94 9.05 16.62
C TYR A 255 13.14 8.26 17.91
N LYS A 256 13.77 7.08 17.81
CA LYS A 256 13.93 6.17 18.96
C LYS A 256 14.66 6.78 20.17
N ASP A 257 15.37 7.90 20.01
CA ASP A 257 16.18 8.50 21.07
C ASP A 257 16.24 10.05 21.03
N GLU A 258 15.36 10.74 20.27
CA GLU A 258 15.38 12.21 20.20
C GLU A 258 14.02 12.85 20.50
N LYS A 259 14.06 13.99 21.21
CA LYS A 259 12.88 14.80 21.57
C LYS A 259 12.04 15.13 20.31
N PRO A 260 10.71 14.97 20.36
CA PRO A 260 9.85 15.39 19.25
C PRO A 260 9.99 16.90 19.04
N LYS A 261 10.42 17.32 17.84
CA LYS A 261 10.45 18.73 17.45
C LYS A 261 9.09 19.11 16.86
N LEU A 262 8.24 19.80 17.63
CA LEU A 262 7.07 20.47 17.03
C LEU A 262 7.57 21.56 16.07
N ARG A 263 7.16 21.50 14.80
CA ARG A 263 7.45 22.56 13.81
C ARG A 263 6.56 23.80 13.99
N THR A 264 5.49 23.72 14.77
CA THR A 264 4.54 24.81 15.02
C THR A 264 4.01 24.72 16.45
N SER A 265 4.03 25.81 17.24
CA SER A 265 3.37 25.83 18.54
C SER A 265 1.83 25.87 18.34
N PRO A 266 1.06 24.90 18.84
CA PRO A 266 -0.39 24.96 18.75
C PRO A 266 -0.93 26.10 19.62
N SER A 267 -1.92 26.86 19.13
CA SER A 267 -2.63 27.81 19.99
C SER A 267 -3.42 27.05 21.07
N ALA A 268 -3.70 27.68 22.22
CA ALA A 268 -4.35 27.04 23.37
C ALA A 268 -5.69 26.34 23.04
N GLN A 269 -6.39 26.78 21.99
CA GLN A 269 -7.62 26.17 21.50
C GLN A 269 -7.42 24.75 20.93
N TRP A 270 -6.23 24.42 20.42
CA TRP A 270 -5.93 23.11 19.84
C TRP A 270 -5.35 22.12 20.84
N ALA A 271 -5.18 22.51 22.11
CA ALA A 271 -4.58 21.64 23.12
C ALA A 271 -5.36 20.33 23.28
N SER A 272 -6.70 20.36 23.27
CA SER A 272 -7.54 19.16 23.39
C SER A 272 -7.33 18.18 22.23
N VAL A 273 -7.24 18.68 21.00
CA VAL A 273 -6.94 17.88 19.81
C VAL A 273 -5.54 17.28 19.91
N VAL A 274 -4.56 18.10 20.29
CA VAL A 274 -3.17 17.67 20.46
C VAL A 274 -3.10 16.55 21.50
N PHE A 275 -3.74 16.69 22.67
CA PHE A 275 -3.82 15.64 23.69
C PHE A 275 -4.53 14.37 23.20
N ALA A 276 -5.65 14.49 22.47
CA ALA A 276 -6.36 13.33 21.92
C ALA A 276 -5.49 12.59 20.90
N THR A 277 -4.82 13.32 19.99
CA THR A 277 -3.90 12.74 19.02
C THR A 277 -2.68 12.09 19.68
N PHE A 278 -2.18 12.66 20.78
CA PHE A 278 -1.10 12.06 21.57
C PHE A 278 -1.54 10.77 22.24
N SER A 279 -2.71 10.74 22.89
CA SER A 279 -3.24 9.52 23.52
C SER A 279 -3.43 8.40 22.49
N VAL A 280 -3.92 8.75 21.30
CA VAL A 280 -4.02 7.81 20.18
C VAL A 280 -2.64 7.35 19.69
N ALA A 281 -1.68 8.27 19.54
CA ALA A 281 -0.33 7.94 19.11
C ALA A 281 0.43 7.08 20.12
N GLU A 282 0.19 7.27 21.42
CA GLU A 282 0.71 6.45 22.51
C GLU A 282 0.17 5.03 22.43
N SER A 283 -1.16 4.88 22.33
CA SER A 283 -1.80 3.58 22.14
C SER A 283 -1.25 2.88 20.88
N LEU A 284 -1.04 3.62 19.80
CA LEU A 284 -0.49 3.09 18.56
C LEU A 284 0.97 2.67 18.69
N ALA A 285 1.78 3.42 19.42
CA ALA A 285 3.18 3.08 19.67
C ALA A 285 3.30 1.81 20.52
N ILE A 286 2.41 1.64 21.50
CA ILE A 286 2.30 0.42 22.31
C ILE A 286 1.91 -0.77 21.42
N ASP A 287 0.89 -0.64 20.58
CA ASP A 287 0.44 -1.69 19.65
C ASP A 287 1.51 -2.09 18.63
N LEU A 288 2.42 -1.16 18.30
CA LEU A 288 3.55 -1.38 17.40
C LEU A 288 4.84 -1.83 18.12
N GLY A 289 4.83 -2.00 19.44
CA GLY A 289 5.96 -2.47 20.25
C GLY A 289 7.11 -1.46 20.39
N MET A 290 6.82 -0.16 20.29
CA MET A 290 7.79 0.93 20.38
C MET A 290 7.88 1.47 21.82
N ASN A 291 9.09 1.79 22.30
CA ASN A 291 9.27 2.50 23.57
C ASN A 291 8.85 3.97 23.43
N TRP A 292 7.96 4.42 24.31
CA TRP A 292 7.47 5.80 24.38
C TRP A 292 8.02 6.45 25.65
N PHE A 293 8.75 7.56 25.53
CA PHE A 293 9.22 8.35 26.67
C PHE A 293 8.89 9.83 26.47
N PHE A 294 8.37 10.45 27.52
CA PHE A 294 7.86 11.81 27.50
C PHE A 294 8.64 12.74 28.43
N TRP A 295 8.88 13.97 27.98
CA TRP A 295 9.19 15.13 28.82
C TRP A 295 8.38 16.33 28.30
N LEU A 296 7.39 16.78 29.09
CA LEU A 296 6.67 18.05 28.90
C LEU A 296 7.68 19.19 29.18
N ILE A 297 7.86 20.11 28.24
CA ILE A 297 8.38 21.47 28.51
C ILE A 297 7.37 22.46 27.93
#